data_AF-A0A9E3YY38-F1
#
_entry.id   AF-A0A9E3YY38-F1
#
_cell.length_a   1.000
_cell.length_b   1.000
_cell.length_c   1.000
_cell.angle_alpha   90.00
_cell.angle_beta   90.00
_cell.angle_gamma   90.00
#
_symmetry.space_group_name_H-M   'P 1'
#
loop_
_entity.id
_entity.type
_entity.pdbx_description
1 polymer ?
#
loop_
_entity_poly.entity_id
_entity_poly.type
_entity_poly.pdbx_seq_one_letter_code
_entity_poly.pdbx_strand_id
1 'polypeptide(L)'
;MTNIIKVIALAAVIGLVTGCKIAVVVPEGGSVQWSDGVCANYYSQDSGFVCVSQVTDTNYSDTFTAIPRDGWQFVKWSGGPNFLCPESTNPTCFVSNVGSAGNAAIEAVIASNKTYYLMPVYVRKASPAPIPATVTVAGREWAQPVLFKEVTRSEIAAACPDGVCSGTLNGYRMDGWTWASSDDLNALFNHYIGSELLGPGPDAKNTLDIQWHDLFWSDGWWHTSTVNSHLAIAGYTRGCSMFVETGMQHPDVGEFHISQNSDVPSTWRSWSLESRVRTIGPFSNGVVDCDTAVSGIHGVVGGWFYRPLP
;
A
#
# COMPACT_ATOMS: atom_id res chain seq x y z
N MET A 1 43.31 21.97 -21.37
CA MET A 1 44.35 21.01 -20.94
C MET A 1 44.31 20.69 -19.44
N THR A 2 43.84 21.60 -18.57
CA THR A 2 43.85 21.44 -17.10
C THR A 2 42.88 20.39 -16.53
N ASN A 3 41.79 20.06 -17.25
CA ASN A 3 40.81 19.06 -16.78
C ASN A 3 41.19 17.61 -17.11
N ILE A 4 41.97 17.37 -18.18
CA ILE A 4 42.44 16.02 -18.55
C ILE A 4 43.51 15.53 -17.56
N ILE A 5 44.38 16.42 -17.08
CA ILE A 5 45.42 16.10 -16.08
C ILE A 5 44.81 15.71 -14.73
N LYS A 6 43.69 16.34 -14.32
CA LYS A 6 42.98 15.99 -13.07
C LYS A 6 42.30 14.61 -13.14
N VAL A 7 41.73 14.26 -14.29
CA VAL A 7 41.10 12.94 -14.50
C VAL A 7 42.17 11.82 -14.56
N ILE A 8 43.31 12.07 -15.19
CA ILE A 8 44.44 11.13 -15.22
C ILE A 8 45.10 11.00 -13.83
N ALA A 9 45.22 12.08 -13.07
CA ALA A 9 45.76 12.04 -11.70
C ALA A 9 44.84 11.31 -10.71
N LEU A 10 43.51 11.45 -10.83
CA LEU A 10 42.56 10.70 -10.00
C LEU A 10 42.56 9.21 -10.35
N ALA A 11 42.70 8.86 -11.64
CA ALA A 11 42.83 7.48 -12.10
C ALA A 11 44.18 6.84 -11.67
N ALA A 12 45.27 7.62 -11.61
CA ALA A 12 46.59 7.15 -11.18
C ALA A 12 46.69 6.90 -9.66
N VAL A 13 45.99 7.67 -8.84
CA VAL A 13 45.94 7.46 -7.37
C VAL A 13 45.09 6.22 -7.00
N ILE A 14 44.08 5.87 -7.80
CA ILE A 14 43.28 4.64 -7.64
C ILE A 14 44.05 3.37 -8.06
N GLY A 15 45.16 3.53 -8.80
CA GLY A 15 46.01 2.44 -9.29
C GLY A 15 47.06 1.91 -8.30
N LEU A 16 47.23 2.53 -7.13
CA LEU A 16 48.32 2.20 -6.19
C LEU A 16 47.88 1.41 -4.95
N VAL A 17 46.60 1.08 -4.82
CA VAL A 17 46.13 0.26 -3.70
C VAL A 17 45.98 -1.18 -4.19
N THR A 18 46.96 -2.02 -3.82
CA THR A 18 46.93 -3.46 -4.05
C THR A 18 45.86 -4.08 -3.16
N GLY A 19 44.95 -4.85 -3.75
CA GLY A 19 43.87 -5.48 -2.99
C GLY A 19 42.72 -5.96 -3.88
N CYS A 20 42.02 -6.99 -3.43
CA CYS A 20 40.78 -7.44 -4.04
C CYS A 20 39.72 -6.33 -3.92
N LYS A 21 38.94 -6.13 -4.97
CA LYS A 21 37.93 -5.05 -5.05
C LYS A 21 36.53 -5.64 -5.16
N ILE A 22 35.59 -5.04 -4.45
CA ILE A 22 34.17 -5.27 -4.62
C ILE A 22 33.60 -4.02 -5.31
N ALA A 23 33.26 -4.16 -6.58
CA ALA A 23 32.55 -3.13 -7.34
C ALA A 23 31.04 -3.27 -7.09
N VAL A 24 30.48 -2.28 -6.39
CA VAL A 24 29.04 -2.14 -6.16
C VAL A 24 28.46 -1.31 -7.30
N VAL A 25 27.84 -1.98 -8.26
CA VAL A 25 27.23 -1.37 -9.45
C VAL A 25 25.75 -1.17 -9.18
N VAL A 26 25.32 0.06 -8.98
CA VAL A 26 23.93 0.42 -8.68
C VAL A 26 23.28 0.93 -9.96
N PRO A 27 22.36 0.19 -10.60
CA PRO A 27 21.60 0.70 -11.74
C PRO A 27 20.55 1.73 -11.29
N GLU A 28 19.73 2.22 -12.22
CA GLU A 28 18.56 3.02 -11.87
C GLU A 28 17.63 2.28 -10.90
N GLY A 29 16.90 3.04 -10.07
CA GLY A 29 15.84 2.51 -9.22
C GLY A 29 16.18 2.21 -7.76
N GLY A 30 17.40 2.46 -7.31
CA GLY A 30 17.73 2.29 -5.88
C GLY A 30 19.13 2.73 -5.47
N SER A 31 19.55 2.22 -4.32
CA SER A 31 20.87 2.38 -3.72
C SER A 31 21.31 1.10 -3.00
N VAL A 32 22.60 0.98 -2.70
CA VAL A 32 23.12 -0.11 -1.86
C VAL A 32 23.79 0.49 -0.63
N GLN A 33 23.47 -0.01 0.56
CA GLN A 33 24.04 0.44 1.83
C GLN A 33 24.86 -0.68 2.49
N TRP A 34 25.97 -0.34 3.13
CA TRP A 34 26.81 -1.22 3.95
C TRP A 34 27.42 -0.42 5.12
N SER A 35 28.30 -1.06 5.89
CA SER A 35 28.87 -0.48 7.11
C SER A 35 29.57 0.88 6.90
N ASP A 36 30.36 1.01 5.85
CA ASP A 36 31.15 2.21 5.55
C ASP A 36 30.44 3.24 4.67
N GLY A 37 29.20 3.00 4.24
CA GLY A 37 28.42 4.02 3.54
C GLY A 37 27.31 3.52 2.63
N VAL A 38 26.87 4.44 1.76
CA VAL A 38 25.81 4.22 0.78
C VAL A 38 26.34 4.48 -0.61
N CYS A 39 26.19 3.50 -1.51
CA CYS A 39 26.39 3.67 -2.93
C CYS A 39 25.08 4.12 -3.57
N ALA A 40 25.00 5.41 -3.91
CA ALA A 40 23.86 6.00 -4.58
C ALA A 40 24.32 7.11 -5.53
N ASN A 41 23.61 7.27 -6.64
CA ASN A 41 23.75 8.46 -7.48
C ASN A 41 22.87 9.59 -6.93
N TYR A 42 23.48 10.57 -6.26
CA TYR A 42 22.74 11.72 -5.73
C TYR A 42 22.45 12.79 -6.80
N TYR A 43 23.25 12.85 -7.87
CA TYR A 43 23.21 13.94 -8.85
C TYR A 43 22.37 13.64 -10.09
N SER A 44 22.30 12.38 -10.50
CA SER A 44 21.48 11.95 -11.64
C SER A 44 20.77 10.65 -11.31
N GLN A 45 19.48 10.79 -11.05
CA GLN A 45 18.62 9.71 -10.59
C GLN A 45 18.37 8.60 -11.63
N ASP A 46 18.71 8.87 -12.89
CA ASP A 46 18.48 8.01 -14.06
C ASP A 46 19.79 7.42 -14.63
N SER A 47 20.91 7.55 -13.93
CA SER A 47 22.16 6.91 -14.36
C SER A 47 22.75 6.03 -13.27
N GLY A 48 23.27 4.87 -13.71
CA GLY A 48 23.94 3.94 -12.82
C GLY A 48 25.19 4.55 -12.19
N PHE A 49 25.54 4.08 -10.99
CA PHE A 49 26.69 4.54 -10.23
C PHE A 49 27.50 3.35 -9.73
N VAL A 50 28.82 3.51 -9.65
CA VAL A 50 29.73 2.45 -9.19
C VAL A 50 30.53 2.93 -8.01
N CYS A 51 30.45 2.18 -6.91
CA CYS A 51 31.30 2.34 -5.74
C CYS A 51 32.26 1.16 -5.63
N VAL A 52 33.38 1.37 -4.95
CA VAL A 52 34.36 0.31 -4.74
C VAL A 52 34.61 0.17 -3.25
N SER A 53 34.35 -1.02 -2.72
CA SER A 53 34.85 -1.46 -1.42
C SER A 53 36.13 -2.27 -1.61
N GLN A 54 37.12 -2.07 -0.75
CA GLN A 54 38.39 -2.78 -0.83
C GLN A 54 38.45 -3.88 0.22
N VAL A 55 38.99 -5.03 -0.20
CA VAL A 55 39.26 -6.18 0.67
C VAL A 55 40.77 -6.32 0.79
N THR A 56 41.32 -5.86 1.91
CA THR A 56 42.77 -5.77 2.13
C THR A 56 43.34 -6.87 3.01
N ASP A 57 42.49 -7.62 3.72
CA ASP A 57 42.89 -8.67 4.65
C ASP A 57 41.89 -9.85 4.68
N THR A 58 42.21 -10.87 5.49
CA THR A 58 41.42 -12.10 5.68
C THR A 58 40.34 -11.98 6.77
N ASN A 59 40.07 -10.79 7.28
CA ASN A 59 39.08 -10.51 8.32
C ASN A 59 37.97 -9.58 7.82
N TYR A 60 37.85 -9.40 6.50
CA TYR A 60 36.78 -8.64 5.88
C TYR A 60 35.42 -9.30 6.14
N SER A 61 34.46 -8.49 6.57
CA SER A 61 33.08 -8.91 6.78
C SER A 61 32.16 -7.70 6.63
N ASP A 62 31.24 -7.75 5.67
CA ASP A 62 30.24 -6.71 5.49
C ASP A 62 28.91 -7.24 4.96
N THR A 63 27.84 -6.48 5.17
CA THR A 63 26.50 -6.77 4.64
C THR A 63 26.04 -5.64 3.73
N PHE A 64 25.86 -5.97 2.46
CA PHE A 64 25.34 -5.05 1.46
C PHE A 64 23.83 -5.21 1.35
N THR A 65 23.10 -4.11 1.55
CA THR A 65 21.63 -4.10 1.51
C THR A 65 21.15 -3.26 0.34
N ALA A 66 20.40 -3.88 -0.57
CA ALA A 66 19.75 -3.19 -1.67
C ALA A 66 18.49 -2.45 -1.18
N ILE A 67 18.47 -1.12 -1.37
CA ILE A 67 17.38 -0.25 -0.96
C ILE A 67 16.71 0.31 -2.23
N PRO A 68 15.49 -0.15 -2.59
CA PRO A 68 14.78 0.41 -3.74
C PRO A 68 14.31 1.83 -3.46
N ARG A 69 14.30 2.67 -4.51
CA ARG A 69 13.67 4.00 -4.48
C ARG A 69 12.14 3.87 -4.54
N ASP A 70 11.42 4.91 -4.14
CA ASP A 70 9.98 5.04 -4.36
C ASP A 70 9.60 4.74 -5.83
N GLY A 71 8.55 3.94 -6.00
CA GLY A 71 8.11 3.47 -7.31
C GLY A 71 8.97 2.35 -7.92
N TRP A 72 9.99 1.85 -7.21
CA TRP A 72 10.81 0.71 -7.62
C TRP A 72 10.73 -0.43 -6.60
N GLN A 73 11.13 -1.62 -7.03
CA GLN A 73 11.29 -2.78 -6.17
C GLN A 73 12.56 -3.53 -6.52
N PHE A 74 13.23 -4.06 -5.50
CA PHE A 74 14.32 -5.00 -5.65
C PHE A 74 13.76 -6.35 -6.09
N VAL A 75 14.38 -6.97 -7.10
CA VAL A 75 13.98 -8.29 -7.61
C VAL A 75 14.98 -9.35 -7.15
N LYS A 76 16.27 -9.10 -7.41
CA LYS A 76 17.37 -10.03 -7.11
C LYS A 76 18.72 -9.34 -7.28
N TRP A 77 19.79 -9.99 -6.87
CA TRP A 77 21.15 -9.68 -7.29
C TRP A 77 21.43 -10.31 -8.66
N SER A 78 22.13 -9.57 -9.53
CA SER A 78 22.60 -10.10 -10.82
C SER A 78 23.58 -11.26 -10.63
N GLY A 79 23.49 -12.27 -11.48
CA GLY A 79 24.44 -13.38 -11.55
C GLY A 79 25.50 -13.23 -12.63
N GLY A 80 26.54 -14.08 -12.55
CA GLY A 80 27.60 -14.19 -13.53
C GLY A 80 28.97 -14.49 -12.90
N PRO A 81 30.03 -14.62 -13.71
CA PRO A 81 31.39 -14.79 -13.20
C PRO A 81 31.79 -13.64 -12.27
N ASN A 82 32.30 -13.99 -11.08
CA ASN A 82 32.71 -13.05 -10.02
C ASN A 82 31.60 -12.18 -9.41
N PHE A 83 30.33 -12.46 -9.69
CA PHE A 83 29.23 -11.86 -8.93
C PHE A 83 29.11 -12.50 -7.55
N LEU A 84 28.89 -11.66 -6.55
CA LEU A 84 28.62 -12.07 -5.18
C LEU A 84 27.10 -12.18 -4.99
N CYS A 85 26.66 -13.15 -4.19
CA CYS A 85 25.24 -13.49 -4.00
C CYS A 85 24.44 -13.66 -5.31
N PRO A 86 24.97 -14.36 -6.32
CA PRO A 86 24.36 -14.40 -7.65
C PRO A 86 22.93 -14.94 -7.58
N GLU A 87 22.00 -14.25 -8.26
CA GLU A 87 20.59 -14.63 -8.38
C GLU A 87 19.80 -14.69 -7.05
N SER A 88 20.40 -14.23 -5.94
CA SER A 88 19.71 -14.17 -4.65
C SER A 88 18.58 -13.15 -4.68
N THR A 89 17.39 -13.55 -4.24
CA THR A 89 16.23 -12.67 -4.03
C THR A 89 16.20 -12.04 -2.65
N ASN A 90 17.19 -12.33 -1.79
CA ASN A 90 17.34 -11.64 -0.52
C ASN A 90 17.96 -10.24 -0.78
N PRO A 91 17.32 -9.14 -0.34
CA PRO A 91 17.87 -7.79 -0.51
C PRO A 91 19.18 -7.57 0.25
N THR A 92 19.54 -8.47 1.17
CA THR A 92 20.81 -8.46 1.88
C THR A 92 21.78 -9.49 1.27
N CYS A 93 23.02 -9.06 1.02
CA CYS A 93 24.12 -9.90 0.59
C CYS A 93 25.27 -9.78 1.60
N PHE A 94 25.49 -10.86 2.35
CA PHE A 94 26.58 -10.97 3.31
C PHE A 94 27.86 -11.45 2.60
N VAL A 95 28.95 -10.71 2.75
CA VAL A 95 30.25 -11.00 2.16
C VAL A 95 31.29 -11.06 3.27
N SER A 96 31.91 -12.21 3.48
CA SER A 96 32.94 -12.38 4.48
C SER A 96 34.02 -13.36 4.02
N ASN A 97 35.26 -13.08 4.42
CA ASN A 97 36.38 -14.01 4.35
C ASN A 97 36.96 -14.33 5.75
N VAL A 98 36.27 -13.92 6.82
CA VAL A 98 36.67 -14.22 8.20
C VAL A 98 36.89 -15.72 8.40
N GLY A 99 37.98 -16.08 9.06
CA GLY A 99 38.38 -17.48 9.28
C GLY A 99 39.17 -18.09 8.12
N SER A 100 39.53 -17.30 7.11
CA SER A 100 40.32 -17.77 5.95
C SER A 100 41.83 -17.54 6.08
N ALA A 101 42.31 -17.06 7.23
CA ALA A 101 43.73 -16.84 7.47
C ALA A 101 44.55 -18.13 7.30
N GLY A 102 45.67 -18.06 6.58
CA GLY A 102 46.51 -19.22 6.24
C GLY A 102 46.03 -20.00 5.01
N ASN A 103 44.93 -19.60 4.36
CA ASN A 103 44.52 -20.16 3.08
C ASN A 103 45.22 -19.41 1.93
N ALA A 104 46.29 -20.00 1.40
CA ALA A 104 47.10 -19.41 0.34
C ALA A 104 46.31 -19.02 -0.93
N ALA A 105 45.21 -19.71 -1.25
CA ALA A 105 44.39 -19.37 -2.41
C ALA A 105 43.57 -18.08 -2.17
N ILE A 106 43.01 -17.93 -0.97
CA ILE A 106 42.24 -16.73 -0.59
C ILE A 106 43.19 -15.53 -0.42
N GLU A 107 44.34 -15.73 0.22
CA GLU A 107 45.38 -14.70 0.36
C GLU A 107 45.92 -14.26 -1.01
N ALA A 108 46.08 -15.17 -1.98
CA ALA A 108 46.45 -14.82 -3.35
C ALA A 108 45.37 -13.98 -4.05
N VAL A 109 44.08 -14.25 -3.81
CA VAL A 109 42.99 -13.43 -4.33
C VAL A 109 42.98 -12.05 -3.66
N ILE A 110 43.15 -11.97 -2.35
CA ILE A 110 43.22 -10.70 -1.60
C ILE A 110 44.40 -9.86 -2.08
N ALA A 111 45.58 -10.46 -2.28
CA ALA A 111 46.77 -9.78 -2.79
C ALA A 111 46.67 -9.43 -4.29
N SER A 112 45.72 -10.01 -5.02
CA SER A 112 45.46 -9.70 -6.43
C SER A 112 44.62 -8.44 -6.59
N ASN A 113 44.61 -7.87 -7.80
CA ASN A 113 43.69 -6.79 -8.17
C ASN A 113 42.36 -7.31 -8.75
N LYS A 114 41.95 -8.53 -8.38
CA LYS A 114 40.71 -9.13 -8.89
C LYS A 114 39.50 -8.33 -8.38
N THR A 115 38.52 -8.16 -9.26
CA THR A 115 37.27 -7.45 -8.95
C THR A 115 36.11 -8.42 -8.92
N TYR A 116 35.32 -8.35 -7.86
CA TYR A 116 34.04 -9.02 -7.68
C TYR A 116 32.92 -7.99 -7.74
N TYR A 117 31.71 -8.42 -8.08
CA TYR A 117 30.60 -7.53 -8.40
C TYR A 117 29.40 -7.76 -7.51
N LEU A 118 28.78 -6.65 -7.09
CA LEU A 118 27.45 -6.61 -6.51
C LEU A 118 26.59 -5.69 -7.37
N MET A 119 25.51 -6.21 -7.94
CA MET A 119 24.61 -5.42 -8.75
C MET A 119 23.17 -5.81 -8.45
N PRO A 120 22.41 -5.00 -7.71
CA PRO A 120 21.00 -5.27 -7.51
C PRO A 120 20.24 -5.03 -8.82
N VAL A 121 19.18 -5.80 -9.03
CA VAL A 121 18.22 -5.61 -10.12
C VAL A 121 16.98 -4.95 -9.53
N TYR A 122 16.74 -3.71 -9.94
CA TYR A 122 15.51 -3.00 -9.64
C TYR A 122 14.58 -3.01 -10.85
N VAL A 123 13.28 -3.09 -10.60
CA VAL A 123 12.26 -2.86 -11.62
C VAL A 123 11.28 -1.81 -11.12
N ARG A 124 10.70 -1.02 -12.03
CA ARG A 124 9.61 -0.13 -11.68
C ARG A 124 8.46 -0.98 -11.14
N LYS A 125 7.91 -0.59 -9.99
CA LYS A 125 6.57 -1.02 -9.60
C LYS A 125 5.62 -0.57 -10.70
N ALA A 126 4.66 -1.42 -11.06
CA ALA A 126 3.61 -0.99 -11.98
C ALA A 126 3.01 0.33 -11.46
N SER A 127 2.90 1.33 -12.34
CA SER A 127 2.28 2.59 -11.92
C SER A 127 0.86 2.27 -11.47
N PRO A 128 0.42 2.78 -10.31
CA PRO A 128 -0.92 2.54 -9.82
C PRO A 128 -1.90 3.05 -10.87
N ALA A 129 -2.88 2.22 -11.21
CA ALA A 129 -3.87 2.56 -12.23
C ALA A 129 -4.69 3.76 -11.74
N PRO A 130 -5.12 4.67 -12.64
CA PRO A 130 -6.19 5.60 -12.29
C PRO A 130 -7.45 4.78 -11.93
N ILE A 131 -8.31 5.35 -11.08
CA ILE A 131 -9.61 4.73 -10.78
C ILE A 131 -10.43 4.66 -12.08
N PRO A 132 -10.80 3.45 -12.56
CA PRO A 132 -11.33 3.26 -13.90
C PRO A 132 -12.81 3.62 -14.02
N ALA A 133 -13.55 3.66 -12.90
CA ALA A 133 -14.98 3.93 -12.88
C ALA A 133 -15.34 4.83 -11.70
N THR A 134 -16.07 5.90 -12.00
CA THR A 134 -16.52 6.91 -11.05
C THR A 134 -17.96 7.31 -11.34
N VAL A 135 -18.64 7.86 -10.33
CA VAL A 135 -19.99 8.41 -10.44
C VAL A 135 -19.94 9.89 -10.05
N THR A 136 -20.57 10.76 -10.84
CA THR A 136 -20.64 12.19 -10.52
C THR A 136 -21.96 12.50 -9.84
N VAL A 137 -21.91 12.98 -8.60
CA VAL A 137 -23.10 13.34 -7.80
C VAL A 137 -22.83 14.63 -7.06
N ALA A 138 -23.75 15.59 -7.15
CA ALA A 138 -23.70 16.86 -6.43
C ALA A 138 -22.34 17.59 -6.55
N GLY A 139 -21.75 17.63 -7.75
CA GLY A 139 -20.48 18.33 -8.03
C GLY A 139 -19.22 17.60 -7.54
N ARG A 140 -19.36 16.34 -7.11
CA ARG A 140 -18.24 15.48 -6.69
C ARG A 140 -18.16 14.25 -7.58
N GLU A 141 -16.95 13.84 -7.85
CA GLU A 141 -16.66 12.56 -8.49
C GLU A 141 -16.37 11.52 -7.41
N TRP A 142 -17.13 10.43 -7.39
CA TRP A 142 -17.07 9.37 -6.40
C TRP A 142 -16.47 8.10 -6.99
N ALA A 143 -15.56 7.47 -6.26
CA ALA A 143 -15.02 6.18 -6.65
C ALA A 143 -16.00 5.06 -6.28
N GLN A 144 -16.06 4.03 -7.13
CA GLN A 144 -16.91 2.86 -6.89
C GLN A 144 -16.43 2.09 -5.65
N PRO A 145 -17.27 1.87 -4.62
CA PRO A 145 -16.84 1.23 -3.37
C PRO A 145 -16.32 -0.20 -3.56
N VAL A 146 -16.85 -0.91 -4.57
CA VAL A 146 -16.40 -2.27 -4.91
C VAL A 146 -14.93 -2.32 -5.36
N LEU A 147 -14.36 -1.21 -5.85
CA LEU A 147 -12.93 -1.14 -6.20
C LEU A 147 -12.02 -1.21 -4.97
N PHE A 148 -12.56 -0.96 -3.78
CA PHE A 148 -11.83 -1.00 -2.52
C PHE A 148 -12.28 -2.16 -1.63
N LYS A 149 -12.99 -3.12 -2.20
CA LYS A 149 -13.29 -4.38 -1.54
C LYS A 149 -11.96 -5.04 -1.11
N GLU A 150 -11.92 -5.59 0.10
CA GLU A 150 -10.76 -6.26 0.74
C GLU A 150 -9.71 -5.31 1.33
N VAL A 151 -9.93 -4.01 1.24
CA VAL A 151 -9.03 -3.03 1.87
C VAL A 151 -9.36 -2.89 3.36
N THR A 152 -8.35 -3.05 4.20
CA THR A 152 -8.47 -2.87 5.65
C THR A 152 -8.54 -1.39 6.04
N ARG A 153 -9.16 -1.09 7.19
CA ARG A 153 -9.15 0.27 7.75
C ARG A 153 -7.74 0.80 7.96
N SER A 154 -6.78 -0.04 8.35
CA SER A 154 -5.37 0.35 8.50
C SER A 154 -4.74 0.80 7.19
N GLU A 155 -5.05 0.13 6.08
CA GLU A 155 -4.57 0.53 4.75
C GLU A 155 -5.21 1.84 4.29
N ILE A 156 -6.52 2.03 4.55
CA ILE A 156 -7.21 3.29 4.27
C ILE A 156 -6.61 4.43 5.10
N ALA A 157 -6.40 4.22 6.41
CA ALA A 157 -5.83 5.23 7.29
C ALA A 157 -4.38 5.58 6.92
N ALA A 158 -3.61 4.60 6.45
CA ALA A 158 -2.26 4.84 5.95
C ALA A 158 -2.27 5.66 4.65
N ALA A 159 -3.21 5.39 3.74
CA ALA A 159 -3.34 6.14 2.49
C ALA A 159 -3.97 7.53 2.69
N CYS A 160 -4.84 7.70 3.69
CA CYS A 160 -5.68 8.88 3.89
C CYS A 160 -5.70 9.36 5.37
N PRO A 161 -4.55 9.71 5.98
CA PRO A 161 -4.45 9.97 7.42
C PRO A 161 -5.35 11.12 7.90
N ASP A 162 -5.49 12.18 7.10
CA ASP A 162 -6.30 13.35 7.41
C ASP A 162 -7.56 13.46 6.55
N GLY A 163 -8.00 12.34 5.98
CA GLY A 163 -9.07 12.28 5.01
C GLY A 163 -8.62 12.55 3.58
N VAL A 164 -7.61 13.41 3.36
CA VAL A 164 -7.00 13.56 2.03
C VAL A 164 -6.09 12.37 1.78
N CYS A 165 -6.31 11.69 0.65
CA CYS A 165 -5.59 10.50 0.26
C CYS A 165 -4.37 10.81 -0.60
N SER A 166 -3.35 9.96 -0.47
CA SER A 166 -2.15 9.98 -1.30
C SER A 166 -1.62 8.56 -1.52
N GLY A 167 -0.78 8.40 -2.54
CA GLY A 167 -0.17 7.10 -2.84
C GLY A 167 -1.17 6.10 -3.43
N THR A 168 -1.24 4.91 -2.85
CA THR A 168 -1.96 3.77 -3.45
C THR A 168 -2.86 3.05 -2.48
N LEU A 169 -4.05 2.68 -2.95
CA LEU A 169 -4.98 1.85 -2.23
C LEU A 169 -5.58 0.82 -3.20
N ASN A 170 -5.45 -0.47 -2.86
CA ASN A 170 -5.85 -1.59 -3.72
C ASN A 170 -5.31 -1.53 -5.17
N GLY A 171 -4.08 -1.04 -5.34
CA GLY A 171 -3.46 -0.86 -6.67
C GLY A 171 -3.92 0.37 -7.46
N TYR A 172 -4.85 1.16 -6.92
CA TYR A 172 -5.30 2.42 -7.52
C TYR A 172 -4.57 3.63 -6.93
N ARG A 173 -4.39 4.64 -7.77
CA ARG A 173 -3.83 5.93 -7.35
C ARG A 173 -4.86 6.76 -6.59
N MET A 174 -4.51 7.18 -5.39
CA MET A 174 -5.41 7.94 -4.51
C MET A 174 -5.10 9.43 -4.43
N ASP A 175 -4.13 9.93 -5.20
CA ASP A 175 -3.78 11.35 -5.21
C ASP A 175 -4.98 12.22 -5.63
N GLY A 176 -5.33 13.18 -4.76
CA GLY A 176 -6.47 14.08 -4.97
C GLY A 176 -7.83 13.50 -4.55
N TRP A 177 -7.87 12.25 -4.08
CA TRP A 177 -9.07 11.66 -3.49
C TRP A 177 -9.18 12.02 -2.00
N THR A 178 -10.40 12.00 -1.49
CA THR A 178 -10.74 12.24 -0.09
C THR A 178 -11.56 11.06 0.43
N TRP A 179 -11.12 10.45 1.53
CA TRP A 179 -11.90 9.47 2.28
C TRP A 179 -13.12 10.15 2.92
N ALA A 180 -14.30 9.76 2.47
CA ALA A 180 -15.56 10.40 2.82
C ALA A 180 -15.83 10.33 4.32
N SER A 181 -16.30 11.43 4.89
CA SER A 181 -16.89 11.46 6.24
C SER A 181 -18.33 10.96 6.24
N SER A 182 -18.92 10.75 7.42
CA SER A 182 -20.35 10.47 7.53
C SER A 182 -21.20 11.61 6.94
N ASP A 183 -20.79 12.87 7.14
CA ASP A 183 -21.48 14.04 6.57
C ASP A 183 -21.46 14.03 5.03
N ASP A 184 -20.31 13.66 4.44
CA ASP A 184 -20.18 13.57 2.99
C ASP A 184 -21.10 12.50 2.40
N LEU A 185 -21.25 11.35 3.08
CA LEU A 185 -22.17 10.31 2.63
C LEU A 185 -23.62 10.66 2.90
N ASN A 186 -23.96 11.30 4.01
CA ASN A 186 -25.33 11.79 4.22
C ASN A 186 -25.70 12.78 3.13
N ALA A 187 -24.80 13.70 2.76
CA ALA A 187 -25.01 14.61 1.63
C ALA A 187 -25.20 13.85 0.30
N LEU A 188 -24.43 12.77 0.06
CA LEU A 188 -24.60 11.91 -1.11
C LEU A 188 -25.99 11.24 -1.11
N PHE A 189 -26.41 10.59 -0.02
CA PHE A 189 -27.69 9.89 0.02
C PHE A 189 -28.88 10.85 0.02
N ASN A 190 -28.74 12.01 0.64
CA ASN A 190 -29.74 13.09 0.60
C ASN A 190 -30.03 13.57 -0.83
N HIS A 191 -29.06 13.47 -1.74
CA HIS A 191 -29.28 13.74 -3.16
C HIS A 191 -30.37 12.83 -3.76
N TYR A 192 -30.37 11.54 -3.39
CA TYR A 192 -31.29 10.54 -3.93
C TYR A 192 -32.62 10.48 -3.15
N ILE A 193 -32.56 10.64 -1.83
CA ILE A 193 -33.72 10.52 -0.93
C ILE A 193 -34.73 11.67 -1.14
N GLY A 194 -34.25 12.87 -1.53
CA GLY A 194 -35.10 14.04 -1.81
C GLY A 194 -35.63 14.75 -0.56
N SER A 195 -36.50 14.13 0.24
CA SER A 195 -37.16 14.73 1.42
C SER A 195 -37.05 13.88 2.69
N GLU A 196 -37.07 14.51 3.87
CA GLU A 196 -36.59 13.93 5.15
C GLU A 196 -35.12 13.53 5.02
N LEU A 197 -34.28 14.56 5.02
CA LEU A 197 -32.84 14.45 4.85
C LEU A 197 -32.20 13.85 6.10
N LEU A 198 -31.21 12.99 5.88
CA LEU A 198 -30.24 12.60 6.88
C LEU A 198 -29.57 13.87 7.44
N GLY A 199 -29.56 14.01 8.76
CA GLY A 199 -28.91 15.09 9.50
C GLY A 199 -27.38 15.00 9.46
N PRO A 200 -26.67 15.94 10.11
CA PRO A 200 -25.21 15.84 10.26
C PRO A 200 -24.84 14.66 11.18
N GLY A 201 -23.71 14.02 10.88
CA GLY A 201 -23.16 12.90 11.63
C GLY A 201 -23.72 11.54 11.21
N PRO A 202 -23.57 10.51 12.06
CA PRO A 202 -24.23 9.23 11.86
C PRO A 202 -25.76 9.40 11.80
N ASP A 203 -26.39 9.05 10.69
CA ASP A 203 -27.86 9.03 10.57
C ASP A 203 -28.34 7.84 9.74
N ALA A 204 -29.60 7.49 9.92
CA ALA A 204 -30.23 6.28 9.44
C ALA A 204 -31.61 6.60 8.89
N LYS A 205 -31.87 6.21 7.65
CA LYS A 205 -33.22 6.22 7.08
C LYS A 205 -33.64 4.79 6.82
N ASN A 206 -34.81 4.39 7.30
CA ASN A 206 -35.46 3.14 6.95
C ASN A 206 -36.76 3.46 6.22
N THR A 207 -36.73 3.35 4.90
CA THR A 207 -37.91 3.51 4.06
C THR A 207 -37.95 2.40 3.02
N LEU A 208 -39.12 1.82 2.82
CA LEU A 208 -39.43 0.93 1.70
C LEU A 208 -39.52 1.65 0.35
N ASP A 209 -39.10 2.92 0.29
CA ASP A 209 -39.23 3.72 -0.92
C ASP A 209 -38.21 3.28 -1.96
N ILE A 210 -38.71 2.61 -3.00
CA ILE A 210 -37.91 2.03 -4.09
C ILE A 210 -37.39 3.13 -5.04
N GLN A 211 -37.94 4.35 -4.98
CA GLN A 211 -37.64 5.38 -5.98
C GLN A 211 -36.19 5.88 -5.91
N TRP A 212 -35.65 6.12 -4.72
CA TRP A 212 -34.26 6.60 -4.59
C TRP A 212 -33.24 5.51 -4.96
N HIS A 213 -33.59 4.24 -4.76
CA HIS A 213 -32.76 3.09 -5.12
C HIS A 213 -32.55 3.01 -6.64
N ASP A 214 -33.63 3.14 -7.41
CA ASP A 214 -33.54 3.09 -8.87
C ASP A 214 -32.74 4.28 -9.41
N LEU A 215 -32.91 5.47 -8.81
CA LEU A 215 -32.09 6.64 -9.13
C LEU A 215 -30.61 6.38 -8.83
N PHE A 216 -30.32 5.87 -7.63
CA PHE A 216 -28.96 5.53 -7.22
C PHE A 216 -28.31 4.57 -8.21
N TRP A 217 -28.93 3.45 -8.57
CA TRP A 217 -28.32 2.53 -9.53
C TRP A 217 -28.29 3.06 -10.97
N SER A 218 -29.25 3.91 -11.35
CA SER A 218 -29.27 4.53 -12.68
C SER A 218 -28.09 5.49 -12.90
N ASP A 219 -27.52 6.06 -11.83
CA ASP A 219 -26.31 6.87 -11.87
C ASP A 219 -25.02 6.03 -12.06
N GLY A 220 -25.14 4.70 -12.10
CA GLY A 220 -24.05 3.80 -12.49
C GLY A 220 -23.22 3.26 -11.33
N TRP A 221 -23.72 3.31 -10.10
CA TRP A 221 -23.06 2.65 -8.97
C TRP A 221 -23.02 1.13 -9.12
N TRP A 222 -21.96 0.50 -8.63
CA TRP A 222 -21.75 -0.94 -8.71
C TRP A 222 -22.08 -1.63 -7.39
N HIS A 223 -22.67 -2.82 -7.48
CA HIS A 223 -22.97 -3.65 -6.32
C HIS A 223 -21.68 -4.18 -5.69
N THR A 224 -21.60 -4.20 -4.35
CA THR A 224 -20.45 -4.80 -3.63
C THR A 224 -20.67 -6.28 -3.31
N SER A 225 -21.93 -6.73 -3.37
CA SER A 225 -22.36 -8.12 -3.15
C SER A 225 -23.08 -8.67 -4.37
N THR A 226 -22.83 -9.95 -4.67
CA THR A 226 -23.50 -10.71 -5.74
C THR A 226 -24.30 -11.90 -5.20
N VAL A 227 -24.35 -12.09 -3.87
CA VAL A 227 -25.03 -13.25 -3.28
C VAL A 227 -26.50 -12.93 -3.05
N ASN A 228 -27.35 -13.62 -3.82
CA ASN A 228 -28.78 -13.91 -3.63
C ASN A 228 -29.67 -12.72 -3.19
N SER A 229 -30.48 -12.20 -4.13
CA SER A 229 -31.61 -11.27 -3.95
C SER A 229 -31.40 -9.90 -3.27
N HIS A 230 -30.23 -9.61 -2.71
CA HIS A 230 -29.96 -8.33 -2.04
C HIS A 230 -28.93 -7.51 -2.81
N LEU A 231 -29.35 -6.36 -3.34
CA LEU A 231 -28.47 -5.35 -3.90
C LEU A 231 -27.90 -4.58 -2.71
N ALA A 232 -26.60 -4.66 -2.45
CA ALA A 232 -26.00 -4.00 -1.29
C ALA A 232 -24.70 -3.28 -1.65
N ILE A 233 -24.45 -2.18 -0.95
CA ILE A 233 -23.17 -1.47 -0.89
C ILE A 233 -22.73 -1.37 0.56
N ALA A 234 -21.58 -1.96 0.88
CA ALA A 234 -20.94 -1.80 2.18
C ALA A 234 -19.63 -1.01 2.03
N GLY A 235 -19.35 -0.11 2.97
CA GLY A 235 -18.07 0.61 2.99
C GLY A 235 -17.79 1.41 4.25
N TYR A 236 -16.55 1.79 4.48
CA TYR A 236 -16.10 2.61 5.61
C TYR A 236 -16.11 4.09 5.26
N THR A 237 -16.41 4.92 6.27
CA THR A 237 -16.20 6.37 6.25
C THR A 237 -15.20 6.76 7.32
N ARG A 238 -14.68 8.00 7.24
CA ARG A 238 -13.82 8.61 8.26
C ARG A 238 -14.50 8.73 9.63
N GLY A 239 -15.83 8.61 9.71
CA GLY A 239 -16.64 8.77 10.93
C GLY A 239 -17.13 7.47 11.57
N CYS A 240 -17.46 6.44 10.78
CA CYS A 240 -17.80 5.05 11.18
C CYS A 240 -18.11 4.18 9.93
N SER A 241 -18.25 2.86 10.09
CA SER A 241 -18.66 1.95 9.00
C SER A 241 -20.07 2.27 8.48
N MET A 242 -20.28 2.19 7.18
CA MET A 242 -21.58 2.29 6.52
C MET A 242 -21.94 0.95 5.87
N PHE A 243 -23.19 0.55 6.05
CA PHE A 243 -23.78 -0.59 5.36
C PHE A 243 -25.07 -0.09 4.68
N VAL A 244 -25.22 -0.38 3.40
CA VAL A 244 -26.39 -0.05 2.59
C VAL A 244 -26.86 -1.37 2.00
N GLU A 245 -28.00 -1.87 2.45
CA GLU A 245 -28.63 -3.07 1.91
C GLU A 245 -29.98 -2.72 1.32
N THR A 246 -30.22 -3.14 0.08
CA THR A 246 -31.46 -2.91 -0.65
C THR A 246 -31.97 -4.25 -1.15
N GLY A 247 -33.05 -4.75 -0.55
CA GLY A 247 -33.61 -6.06 -0.86
C GLY A 247 -34.53 -6.03 -2.07
N MET A 248 -34.43 -7.02 -2.95
CA MET A 248 -35.43 -7.32 -3.97
C MET A 248 -36.47 -8.30 -3.37
N GLN A 249 -37.75 -7.96 -3.54
CA GLN A 249 -38.94 -8.57 -2.91
C GLN A 249 -38.90 -10.09 -2.64
N HIS A 250 -39.03 -10.47 -1.36
CA HIS A 250 -39.87 -11.58 -0.92
C HIS A 250 -41.07 -10.96 -0.16
N PRO A 251 -42.32 -11.40 -0.37
CA PRO A 251 -43.52 -10.64 0.05
C PRO A 251 -43.72 -10.39 1.56
N ASP A 252 -42.83 -10.82 2.46
CA ASP A 252 -43.07 -10.71 3.90
C ASP A 252 -41.93 -10.15 4.77
N VAL A 253 -40.78 -9.74 4.23
CA VAL A 253 -39.77 -9.01 5.04
C VAL A 253 -38.69 -8.39 4.15
N GLY A 254 -38.46 -7.10 4.27
CA GLY A 254 -37.31 -6.41 3.70
C GLY A 254 -37.30 -4.95 4.14
N GLU A 255 -36.40 -4.59 5.05
CA GLU A 255 -36.23 -3.24 5.58
C GLU A 255 -34.95 -2.62 5.01
N PHE A 256 -34.97 -1.32 4.76
CA PHE A 256 -33.79 -0.57 4.38
C PHE A 256 -33.03 -0.18 5.66
N HIS A 257 -31.80 -0.69 5.82
CA HIS A 257 -30.96 -0.34 6.96
C HIS A 257 -29.74 0.44 6.49
N ILE A 258 -29.85 1.77 6.45
CA ILE A 258 -28.69 2.59 6.81
C ILE A 258 -28.70 2.58 8.33
N SER A 259 -27.75 1.91 8.98
CA SER A 259 -27.64 1.99 10.44
C SER A 259 -26.25 2.47 10.81
N GLN A 260 -26.20 3.57 11.57
CA GLN A 260 -25.11 3.85 12.49
C GLN A 260 -25.73 4.15 13.86
N ASN A 261 -25.15 3.57 14.91
CA ASN A 261 -25.74 3.47 16.24
C ASN A 261 -25.56 4.78 17.04
N SER A 262 -26.63 5.35 17.61
CA SER A 262 -26.68 6.78 17.96
C SER A 262 -27.09 7.16 19.40
N ASP A 263 -26.68 6.44 20.47
CA ASP A 263 -26.88 6.91 21.87
C ASP A 263 -25.75 6.55 22.89
N VAL A 264 -24.80 7.50 23.06
CA VAL A 264 -23.95 7.95 24.22
C VAL A 264 -22.86 7.05 24.92
N PRO A 265 -21.66 7.58 25.29
CA PRO A 265 -20.93 8.78 24.82
C PRO A 265 -19.83 8.38 23.81
N SER A 266 -20.20 8.45 22.52
CA SER A 266 -19.57 8.05 21.24
C SER A 266 -18.72 6.76 21.18
N THR A 267 -18.59 6.02 22.28
CA THR A 267 -17.74 4.85 22.44
C THR A 267 -18.58 3.56 22.30
N TRP A 268 -18.92 3.26 21.04
CA TRP A 268 -18.98 1.94 20.40
C TRP A 268 -20.02 0.83 20.77
N ARG A 269 -20.66 0.20 19.74
CA ARG A 269 -21.24 -1.19 19.71
C ARG A 269 -21.39 -1.79 18.29
N SER A 270 -21.47 -3.13 18.20
CA SER A 270 -21.58 -4.00 16.99
C SER A 270 -23.01 -4.48 16.64
N TRP A 271 -23.20 -5.09 15.46
CA TRP A 271 -24.36 -5.92 15.07
C TRP A 271 -23.95 -7.16 14.25
N SER A 272 -24.72 -8.25 14.34
CA SER A 272 -24.66 -9.46 13.50
C SER A 272 -25.99 -9.67 12.76
N LEU A 273 -25.95 -10.34 11.60
CA LEU A 273 -27.11 -10.82 10.86
C LEU A 273 -27.38 -12.28 11.27
N GLU A 274 -28.45 -12.54 12.03
CA GLU A 274 -29.02 -13.90 12.18
C GLU A 274 -30.28 -14.04 11.33
N SER A 275 -30.24 -14.90 10.31
CA SER A 275 -31.45 -15.61 9.88
C SER A 275 -31.72 -16.70 10.93
N ARG A 276 -32.75 -16.54 11.78
CA ARG A 276 -33.01 -17.42 12.94
C ARG A 276 -32.98 -18.92 12.56
N VAL A 277 -32.11 -19.71 13.23
CA VAL A 277 -32.44 -20.76 14.23
C VAL A 277 -31.12 -21.28 14.84
N ARG A 278 -30.76 -20.86 16.06
CA ARG A 278 -30.65 -21.67 17.30
C ARG A 278 -29.85 -20.88 18.36
N THR A 279 -30.43 -20.77 19.54
CA THR A 279 -29.91 -20.11 20.76
C THR A 279 -28.43 -20.38 21.04
N ILE A 280 -27.62 -19.32 21.17
CA ILE A 280 -26.34 -19.34 21.89
C ILE A 280 -26.29 -18.13 22.84
N GLY A 281 -26.38 -18.43 24.14
CA GLY A 281 -25.75 -17.77 25.31
C GLY A 281 -25.80 -16.25 25.53
N PRO A 282 -25.93 -15.78 26.79
CA PRO A 282 -25.91 -14.35 27.11
C PRO A 282 -24.48 -13.79 26.98
N PHE A 283 -24.27 -12.87 26.05
CA PHE A 283 -23.05 -12.05 26.03
C PHE A 283 -23.14 -10.98 27.12
N SER A 284 -22.12 -10.94 27.98
CA SER A 284 -21.96 -9.96 29.06
C SER A 284 -21.70 -8.55 28.52
N ASN A 285 -22.37 -7.56 29.11
CA ASN A 285 -22.26 -6.13 28.79
C ASN A 285 -20.82 -5.59 28.94
N GLY A 286 -20.18 -5.25 27.82
CA GLY A 286 -18.94 -4.47 27.75
C GLY A 286 -18.94 -3.56 26.53
N VAL A 287 -18.27 -2.41 26.63
CA VAL A 287 -18.06 -1.42 25.55
C VAL A 287 -17.26 -2.08 24.42
N VAL A 288 -17.77 -2.08 23.19
CA VAL A 288 -17.14 -2.80 22.05
C VAL A 288 -16.57 -1.80 21.07
N ASP A 289 -15.29 -1.43 21.26
CA ASP A 289 -14.48 -0.67 20.33
C ASP A 289 -14.71 -1.06 18.84
N CYS A 290 -14.81 -0.15 17.85
CA CYS A 290 -14.88 -0.59 16.44
C CYS A 290 -13.57 -1.25 16.02
N ASP A 291 -12.53 -1.21 16.84
CA ASP A 291 -11.36 -2.07 16.69
C ASP A 291 -11.65 -3.55 17.02
N THR A 292 -12.75 -3.88 17.72
CA THR A 292 -13.11 -5.26 18.13
C THR A 292 -14.41 -5.81 17.52
N ALA A 293 -15.30 -4.95 17.03
CA ALA A 293 -16.64 -5.33 16.57
C ALA A 293 -16.72 -6.23 15.33
N VAL A 294 -15.68 -6.28 14.48
CA VAL A 294 -15.77 -6.97 13.15
C VAL A 294 -15.01 -8.29 13.12
N SER A 295 -14.43 -8.75 14.23
CA SER A 295 -13.77 -10.07 14.28
C SER A 295 -14.72 -11.26 14.01
N GLY A 296 -16.04 -11.03 14.01
CA GLY A 296 -17.07 -12.05 13.72
C GLY A 296 -17.82 -11.88 12.39
N ILE A 297 -17.64 -10.77 11.66
CA ILE A 297 -18.22 -10.61 10.33
C ILE A 297 -17.07 -10.82 9.34
N HIS A 298 -16.99 -12.01 8.74
CA HIS A 298 -16.10 -12.30 7.59
C HIS A 298 -16.51 -11.54 6.31
N GLY A 299 -17.10 -10.35 6.47
CA GLY A 299 -17.59 -9.48 5.43
C GLY A 299 -16.49 -8.53 5.03
N VAL A 300 -16.10 -8.66 3.78
CA VAL A 300 -15.15 -7.78 3.12
C VAL A 300 -15.78 -6.38 2.95
N VAL A 301 -15.19 -5.35 3.55
CA VAL A 301 -15.72 -3.97 3.51
C VAL A 301 -14.70 -3.06 2.80
N GLY A 302 -15.16 -2.17 1.90
CA GLY A 302 -14.31 -1.20 1.20
C GLY A 302 -14.41 0.22 1.77
N GLY A 303 -13.80 1.24 1.15
CA GLY A 303 -13.91 2.64 1.57
C GLY A 303 -14.69 3.50 0.57
N TRP A 304 -15.30 4.59 1.03
CA TRP A 304 -15.92 5.60 0.16
C TRP A 304 -14.97 6.76 -0.08
N PHE A 305 -14.76 7.11 -1.35
CA PHE A 305 -13.83 8.16 -1.74
C PHE A 305 -14.46 9.10 -2.75
N TYR A 306 -14.19 10.38 -2.62
CA TYR A 306 -14.59 11.38 -3.60
C TYR A 306 -13.47 12.38 -3.90
N ARG A 307 -13.62 13.14 -4.97
CA ARG A 307 -12.85 14.37 -5.21
C ARG A 307 -13.76 15.46 -5.77
N PRO A 308 -13.47 16.75 -5.51
CA PRO A 308 -14.19 17.83 -6.15
C PRO A 308 -13.94 17.83 -7.65
N LEU A 309 -14.97 18.14 -8.43
CA LEU A 309 -14.78 18.45 -9.84
C LEU A 309 -14.14 19.84 -9.99
N PRO A 310 -13.28 20.04 -11.01
CA PRO A 310 -12.66 21.33 -11.30
C PRO A 310 -13.68 22.40 -11.73
#